data_AF-A0A7T6XIW4-F1
#
_entry.id   AF-A0A7T6XIW4-F1
#
_cell.length_a   1.000
_cell.length_b   1.000
_cell.length_c   1.000
_cell.angle_alpha   90.00
_cell.angle_beta   90.00
_cell.angle_gamma   90.00
#
_symmetry.space_group_name_H-M   'P 1'
#
loop_
_entity.id
_entity.type
_entity.pdbx_description
1 polymer ?
#
loop_
_entity_poly.entity_id
_entity_poly.type
_entity_poly.pdbx_seq_one_letter_code
_entity_poly.pdbx_strand_id
1 'polypeptide(L)'
;MSSYSLFFRDSDATTHKTRAIFRTDDIETYHALRACRNVEMRIEKYGDLSTTSQFTSPLYQFRLNMENDKNPTSANPMEIELELPERLDLGVSEKGVIGRQVTVREQGGSILGIGVVGYN
;
A
#
# COMPACT_ATOMS: atom_id res chain seq x y z
N MET A 1 -11.87 8.35 9.13
CA MET A 1 -11.61 7.72 7.82
C MET A 1 -12.48 6.49 7.72
N SER A 2 -13.17 6.35 6.60
CA SER A 2 -13.88 5.15 6.19
C SER A 2 -12.89 4.09 5.71
N SER A 3 -13.38 2.86 5.50
CA SER A 3 -12.55 1.81 4.91
C SER A 3 -12.12 2.15 3.48
N TYR A 4 -10.90 1.75 3.12
CA TYR A 4 -10.37 1.81 1.77
C TYR A 4 -9.70 0.48 1.43
N SER A 5 -9.51 0.22 0.14
CA SER A 5 -8.79 -0.95 -0.37
C SER A 5 -7.41 -0.54 -0.87
N LEU A 6 -6.43 -1.42 -0.69
CA LEU A 6 -5.07 -1.29 -1.22
C LEU A 6 -4.80 -2.44 -2.19
N PHE A 7 -4.54 -2.11 -3.44
CA PHE A 7 -4.20 -3.08 -4.48
C PHE A 7 -2.74 -2.96 -4.91
N PHE A 8 -2.17 -4.07 -5.35
CA PHE A 8 -0.86 -4.12 -5.98
C PHE A 8 -0.99 -4.65 -7.40
N ARG A 9 -0.36 -3.99 -8.36
CA ARG A 9 -0.37 -4.39 -9.77
C ARG A 9 1.01 -4.23 -10.37
N ASP A 10 1.46 -5.19 -11.18
CA ASP A 10 2.66 -4.98 -11.99
C ASP A 10 2.43 -3.78 -12.94
N SER A 11 3.41 -2.89 -13.03
CA SER A 11 3.45 -1.87 -14.07
C SER A 11 3.74 -2.53 -15.43
N ASP A 12 3.56 -1.79 -16.52
CA ASP A 12 3.84 -2.30 -17.88
C ASP A 12 5.18 -3.07 -17.96
N ALA A 13 5.21 -4.05 -18.88
CA ALA A 13 6.29 -5.04 -19.01
C ALA A 13 7.70 -4.46 -19.17
N THR A 14 7.82 -3.16 -19.45
CA THR A 14 9.07 -2.43 -19.68
C THR A 14 9.70 -1.85 -18.43
N THR A 15 8.93 -1.50 -17.40
CA THR A 15 9.46 -0.82 -16.21
C THR A 15 9.72 -1.76 -15.03
N HIS A 16 9.17 -2.97 -15.05
CA HIS A 16 9.34 -4.00 -14.02
C HIS A 16 9.11 -3.48 -12.58
N LYS A 17 8.19 -2.54 -12.38
CA LYS A 17 7.84 -2.00 -11.07
C LYS A 17 6.46 -2.49 -10.66
N THR A 18 6.10 -2.25 -9.42
CA THR A 18 4.76 -2.52 -8.91
C THR A 18 4.10 -1.21 -8.54
N ARG A 19 2.81 -1.07 -8.83
CA ARG A 19 1.99 0.06 -8.43
C ARG A 19 1.13 -0.32 -7.24
N ALA A 20 1.11 0.54 -6.23
CA ALA A 20 0.18 0.50 -5.12
C ALA A 20 -0.98 1.45 -5.40
N ILE A 21 -2.21 0.95 -5.33
CA ILE A 21 -3.42 1.70 -5.66
C ILE A 21 -4.32 1.72 -4.43
N PHE A 22 -4.51 2.91 -3.86
CA PHE A 22 -5.45 3.16 -2.78
C PHE A 22 -6.79 3.54 -3.40
N ARG A 23 -7.85 2.81 -3.06
CA ARG A 23 -9.20 3.06 -3.57
C ARG A 23 -10.18 3.22 -2.42
N THR A 24 -11.02 4.24 -2.48
CA THR A 24 -12.14 4.43 -1.56
C THR A 24 -13.31 5.02 -2.33
N ASP A 25 -14.52 4.87 -1.82
CA ASP A 25 -15.71 5.56 -2.35
C ASP A 25 -16.07 6.80 -1.49
N ASP A 26 -15.30 7.05 -0.43
CA ASP A 26 -15.51 8.16 0.51
C ASP A 26 -14.56 9.32 0.22
N ILE A 27 -15.13 10.47 -0.15
CA ILE A 27 -14.39 11.67 -0.57
C ILE A 27 -13.52 12.24 0.57
N GLU A 28 -14.00 12.17 1.81
CA GLU A 28 -13.25 12.66 2.97
C GLU A 28 -12.01 11.79 3.21
N THR A 29 -12.16 10.47 3.11
CA THR A 29 -11.02 9.53 3.20
C THR A 29 -10.04 9.72 2.05
N TYR A 30 -10.50 9.92 0.82
CA TYR A 30 -9.64 10.20 -0.33
C TYR A 30 -8.78 11.45 -0.08
N HIS A 31 -9.40 12.57 0.30
CA HIS A 31 -8.66 13.81 0.57
C HIS A 31 -7.69 13.66 1.74
N ALA A 32 -8.10 12.96 2.80
CA ALA A 32 -7.26 12.75 3.97
C ALA A 32 -6.03 11.89 3.63
N LEU A 33 -6.19 10.81 2.84
CA LEU A 33 -5.06 10.00 2.34
C LEU A 33 -4.13 10.82 1.44
N ARG A 34 -4.69 11.60 0.51
CA ARG A 34 -3.91 12.42 -0.43
C ARG A 34 -3.07 13.49 0.26
N ALA A 35 -3.53 14.01 1.40
CA ALA A 35 -2.82 15.00 2.19
C ALA A 35 -1.59 14.43 2.93
N CYS A 36 -1.45 13.10 3.02
CA CYS A 36 -0.33 12.47 3.73
C CYS A 36 0.95 12.44 2.87
N ARG A 37 1.96 13.22 3.27
CA ARG A 37 3.23 13.37 2.53
C ARG A 37 4.28 12.32 2.83
N ASN A 38 4.28 11.81 4.07
CA ASN A 38 5.28 10.89 4.58
C ASN A 38 4.59 9.64 5.09
N VAL A 39 4.09 8.82 4.18
CA VAL A 39 3.44 7.56 4.53
C VAL A 39 4.47 6.44 4.49
N GLU A 40 4.51 5.63 5.54
CA GLU A 40 5.24 4.39 5.55
C GLU A 40 4.29 3.22 5.31
N MET A 41 4.57 2.46 4.26
CA MET A 41 3.91 1.18 4.01
C MET A 41 4.87 0.04 4.35
N ARG A 42 4.43 -0.87 5.20
CA ARG A 42 5.18 -2.05 5.62
C ARG A 42 4.42 -3.30 5.23
N ILE A 43 5.12 -4.27 4.68
CA ILE A 43 4.60 -5.62 4.46
C ILE A 43 5.41 -6.56 5.35
N GLU A 44 4.74 -7.18 6.30
CA GLU A 44 5.38 -8.05 7.28
C GLU A 44 5.60 -9.46 6.70
N LYS A 45 6.44 -10.26 7.36
CA LYS A 45 6.73 -11.63 6.89
C LYS A 45 5.52 -12.56 6.98
N TYR A 46 4.60 -12.26 7.89
CA TYR A 46 3.44 -13.08 8.25
C TYR A 46 2.15 -12.26 8.20
N GLY A 47 1.01 -12.93 7.98
CA GLY A 47 -0.33 -12.34 7.99
C GLY A 47 -1.00 -12.38 9.35
N ASP A 48 -0.30 -11.94 10.40
CA ASP A 48 -0.81 -12.02 11.77
C ASP A 48 -1.17 -10.65 12.36
N LEU A 49 -2.45 -10.29 12.22
CA LEU A 49 -3.03 -9.06 12.73
C LEU A 49 -3.09 -8.98 14.26
N SER A 50 -2.84 -10.08 14.99
CA SER A 50 -2.83 -10.07 16.45
C SER A 50 -1.58 -9.41 17.02
N THR A 51 -0.53 -9.31 16.20
CA THR A 51 0.72 -8.67 16.57
C THR A 51 0.87 -7.33 15.87
N THR A 52 0.99 -6.26 16.65
CA THR A 52 1.60 -5.02 16.13
C THR A 52 3.10 -5.24 16.12
N SER A 53 3.60 -6.11 15.23
CA SER A 53 4.96 -6.67 15.26
C SER A 53 6.03 -5.61 14.95
N GLN A 54 6.30 -4.73 15.94
CA GLN A 54 7.37 -3.74 15.90
C GLN A 54 8.76 -4.37 16.12
N PHE A 55 8.81 -5.63 16.56
CA PHE A 55 10.04 -6.30 16.98
C PHE A 55 10.76 -7.06 15.87
N THR A 56 10.15 -7.19 14.69
CA THR A 56 10.76 -7.88 13.53
C THR A 56 10.93 -6.92 12.36
N SER A 57 12.04 -7.08 11.63
CA SER A 57 12.21 -6.38 10.35
C SER A 57 11.13 -6.85 9.37
N PRO A 58 10.45 -5.91 8.68
CA PRO A 58 9.44 -6.26 7.71
C PRO A 58 10.09 -6.95 6.52
N LEU A 59 9.27 -7.60 5.70
CA LEU A 59 9.75 -8.10 4.41
C LEU A 59 10.00 -6.94 3.44
N TYR A 60 9.07 -5.99 3.39
CA TYR A 60 9.19 -4.78 2.58
C TYR A 60 8.82 -3.55 3.39
N GLN A 61 9.49 -2.44 3.13
CA GLN A 61 9.20 -1.15 3.72
C GLN A 61 9.39 -0.04 2.70
N PHE A 62 8.33 0.72 2.47
CA PHE A 62 8.29 1.79 1.48
C PHE A 62 7.95 3.11 2.15
N ARG A 63 8.62 4.18 1.69
CA ARG A 63 8.22 5.55 1.97
C ARG A 63 7.48 6.08 0.75
N LEU A 64 6.22 6.42 0.96
CA LEU A 64 5.27 6.84 -0.05
C LEU A 64 4.94 8.31 0.20
N ASN A 65 4.90 9.08 -0.89
CA ASN A 65 4.33 10.42 -0.89
C ASN A 65 3.04 10.39 -1.70
N MET A 66 1.89 10.53 -1.03
CA MET A 66 0.57 10.47 -1.66
C MET A 66 0.29 11.66 -2.58
N GLU A 67 1.05 12.77 -2.46
CA GLU A 67 0.95 13.91 -3.38
C GLU A 67 1.49 13.58 -4.78
N ASN A 68 2.40 12.60 -4.88
CA ASN A 68 3.00 12.17 -6.14
C ASN A 68 2.08 11.24 -6.95
N ASP A 69 0.78 11.28 -6.70
CA ASP A 69 -0.23 10.54 -7.43
C ASP A 69 -0.04 10.75 -8.94
N LYS A 70 0.36 9.68 -9.64
CA LYS A 70 0.67 9.73 -11.08
C LYS A 70 -0.57 9.42 -11.89
N ASN A 71 -1.73 9.91 -11.46
CA ASN A 71 -3.02 9.55 -12.03
C ASN A 71 -3.60 10.67 -12.92
N PRO A 72 -3.06 10.90 -14.15
CA PRO A 72 -3.62 11.88 -15.07
C PRO A 72 -4.87 11.36 -15.82
N THR A 73 -5.21 10.07 -15.72
CA THR A 73 -6.18 9.42 -16.64
C THR A 73 -7.00 8.25 -16.06
N SER A 74 -6.98 7.94 -14.75
CA SER A 74 -7.76 6.78 -14.26
C SER A 74 -9.26 6.92 -14.52
N ALA A 75 -9.88 5.79 -14.79
CA ALA A 75 -11.33 5.66 -14.90
C ALA A 75 -12.07 5.89 -13.56
N ASN A 76 -11.34 5.96 -12.44
CA ASN A 76 -11.91 6.16 -11.11
C ASN A 76 -11.26 7.37 -10.39
N PRO A 77 -11.97 8.50 -10.24
CA PRO A 77 -11.42 9.71 -9.64
C PRO A 77 -11.06 9.57 -8.14
N MET A 78 -11.48 8.48 -7.48
CA MET A 78 -11.21 8.23 -6.06
C MET A 78 -10.07 7.22 -5.83
N GLU A 79 -9.12 7.15 -6.77
CA GLU A 79 -7.91 6.34 -6.68
C GLU A 79 -6.66 7.20 -6.54
N ILE A 80 -5.74 6.76 -5.67
CA ILE A 80 -4.38 7.29 -5.55
C ILE A 80 -3.43 6.18 -6.01
N GLU A 81 -2.69 6.42 -7.09
CA GLU A 81 -1.79 5.45 -7.69
C GLU A 81 -0.33 5.85 -7.53
N LEU A 82 0.44 4.99 -6.86
CA LEU A 82 1.85 5.22 -6.56
C LEU A 82 2.71 4.09 -7.11
N GLU A 83 3.79 4.45 -7.77
CA GLU A 83 4.80 3.49 -8.20
C GLU A 83 5.76 3.18 -7.04
N LEU A 84 5.93 1.90 -6.71
CA LEU A 84 6.85 1.44 -5.70
C LEU A 84 8.30 1.47 -6.22
N PRO A 85 9.29 1.71 -5.34
CA PRO A 85 10.70 1.78 -5.73
C PRO A 85 11.27 0.43 -6.17
N GLU A 86 10.66 -0.68 -5.76
CA GLU A 86 11.04 -2.03 -6.17
C GLU A 86 9.81 -2.85 -6.56
N ARG A 87 10.05 -3.93 -7.31
CA ARG A 87 9.01 -4.87 -7.71
C ARG A 87 8.65 -5.79 -6.55
N LEU A 88 7.36 -5.98 -6.33
CA LEU A 88 6.84 -7.00 -5.43
C LEU A 88 6.64 -8.31 -6.18
N ASP A 89 6.96 -9.43 -5.53
CA ASP A 89 6.44 -10.73 -5.94
C ASP A 89 4.97 -10.80 -5.52
N LEU A 90 4.04 -10.76 -6.48
CA LEU A 90 2.60 -10.79 -6.24
C LEU A 90 2.06 -12.23 -6.10
N GLY A 91 2.91 -13.21 -5.80
CA GLY A 91 2.55 -14.60 -5.56
C GLY A 91 2.63 -15.04 -4.09
N VAL A 92 2.62 -16.36 -3.89
CA VAL A 92 2.89 -17.02 -2.60
C VAL A 92 4.30 -17.60 -2.66
N SER A 93 5.24 -16.96 -1.99
CA SER A 93 6.64 -17.40 -1.92
C SER A 93 7.33 -16.82 -0.68
N GLU A 94 8.61 -17.11 -0.46
CA GLU A 94 9.40 -16.43 0.57
C GLU A 94 9.43 -14.91 0.39
N LYS A 95 9.31 -14.42 -0.85
CA LYS A 95 9.24 -12.98 -1.19
C LYS A 95 7.84 -12.52 -1.59
N GLY A 96 6.91 -13.45 -1.81
CA GLY A 96 5.55 -13.19 -2.27
C GLY A 96 4.67 -12.48 -1.25
N VAL A 97 3.94 -11.43 -1.64
CA VAL A 97 3.19 -10.60 -0.67
C VAL A 97 1.82 -11.17 -0.27
N ILE A 98 1.31 -12.19 -0.96
CA ILE A 98 0.00 -12.78 -0.65
C ILE A 98 0.00 -13.43 0.74
N GLY A 99 -1.08 -13.20 1.50
CA GLY A 99 -1.27 -13.73 2.85
C GLY A 99 -0.46 -13.02 3.92
N ARG A 100 0.20 -11.90 3.59
CA ARG A 100 1.02 -11.12 4.52
C ARG A 100 0.28 -9.89 5.01
N GLN A 101 0.59 -9.47 6.24
CA GLN A 101 0.05 -8.24 6.79
C GLN A 101 0.67 -7.05 6.09
N VAL A 102 -0.17 -6.11 5.68
CA VAL A 102 0.22 -4.78 5.24
C VAL A 102 -0.24 -3.76 6.26
N THR A 103 0.65 -2.85 6.62
CA THR A 103 0.36 -1.72 7.50
C THR A 103 0.75 -0.43 6.80
N VAL A 104 -0.17 0.53 6.79
CA VAL A 104 0.04 1.88 6.25
C VAL A 104 -0.07 2.83 7.42
N ARG A 105 0.95 3.66 7.64
CA ARG A 105 1.00 4.62 8.74
C ARG A 105 1.65 5.92 8.32
N GLU A 106 1.30 7.01 8.97
CA GLU A 106 2.07 8.23 8.86
C GLU A 106 3.44 8.04 9.55
N GLN A 107 4.51 8.59 8.97
CA GLN A 107 5.86 8.45 9.50
C GLN A 107 5.94 9.06 10.91
N GLY A 108 6.16 8.22 11.93
CA GLY A 108 6.18 8.63 13.33
C GLY A 108 4.79 8.98 13.91
N GLY A 109 3.72 8.74 13.14
CA GLY A 109 2.35 9.11 13.48
C GLY A 109 1.42 7.90 13.59
N SER A 110 0.15 8.15 13.27
CA SER A 110 -0.95 7.19 13.45
C SER A 110 -0.98 6.13 12.34
N ILE A 111 -1.55 4.96 12.67
CA ILE A 111 -1.88 3.93 11.67
C ILE A 111 -3.05 4.44 10.83
N LEU A 112 -2.85 4.47 9.51
CA LEU A 112 -3.86 4.85 8.51
C LEU A 112 -4.69 3.64 8.08
N GLY A 113 -4.08 2.46 8.06
CA GLY A 113 -4.78 1.21 7.79
C GLY A 113 -3.91 -0.02 8.03
N ILE A 114 -4.57 -1.14 8.29
CA ILE A 114 -3.96 -2.46 8.46
C ILE A 114 -4.84 -3.49 7.75
N GLY A 115 -4.23 -4.48 7.12
CA GLY A 115 -4.95 -5.56 6.46
C GLY A 115 -4.04 -6.71 6.08
N VAL A 116 -4.61 -7.73 5.44
CA VAL A 116 -3.87 -8.85 4.85
C VAL A 116 -4.02 -8.79 3.34
N VAL A 117 -2.91 -8.97 2.62
CA VAL A 117 -2.93 -9.00 1.15
C VAL A 117 -3.62 -10.28 0.67
N GLY A 118 -4.79 -10.13 0.07
CA GLY A 118 -5.51 -11.21 -0.59
C GLY A 118 -5.11 -11.37 -2.06
N TYR A 119 -5.55 -12.48 -2.67
CA TYR A 119 -5.56 -12.62 -4.12
C TYR A 119 -6.84 -11.97 -4.67
N ASN A 120 -6.71 -11.19 -5.75
CA ASN A 120 -7.81 -10.51 -6.45
C ASN A 120 -7.81 -10.93 -7.91
#